data_AF-A0A4Q3YRD9-F1
#
_entry.id   AF-A0A4Q3YRD9-F1
#
_cell.length_a   1.000
_cell.length_b   1.000
_cell.length_c   1.000
_cell.angle_alpha   90.00
_cell.angle_beta   90.00
_cell.angle_gamma   90.00
#
_symmetry.space_group_name_H-M   'P 1'
#
loop_
_entity.id
_entity.type
_entity.pdbx_description
1 polymer ?
#
loop_
_entity_poly.entity_id
_entity_poly.type
_entity_poly.pdbx_seq_one_letter_code
_entity_poly.pdbx_strand_id
1 'polypeptide(L)'
;MNYHVANGRMRGQSTAGSRTDYLTDALGSVTGTVTSSASVENAYRHKPYGQPLSKTGTGVDPRFLWTGDTGSRTTGASHAEQYNRARHYEASRRDGPVWTRFGPTRGPTPMSEEERRPAGIPAA
;
A
#
# COMPACT_ATOMS: atom_id res chain seq x y z
N MET A 1 13.94 -9.40 9.94
CA MET A 1 13.09 -8.25 9.56
C MET A 1 11.92 -8.22 10.51
N ASN A 2 11.75 -7.14 11.28
CA ASN A 2 10.69 -7.04 12.29
C ASN A 2 9.77 -5.86 11.94
N TYR A 3 8.46 -6.03 12.02
CA TYR A 3 7.49 -4.97 11.73
C TYR A 3 6.91 -4.39 13.01
N HIS A 4 6.75 -3.07 13.03
CA HIS A 4 6.20 -2.33 14.15
C HIS A 4 4.75 -1.96 13.85
N VAL A 5 3.84 -2.35 14.74
CA VAL A 5 2.40 -2.12 14.59
C VAL A 5 1.89 -1.46 15.87
N ALA A 6 1.06 -0.44 15.72
CA ALA A 6 0.37 0.20 16.84
C ALA A 6 -1.10 0.41 16.46
N ASN A 7 -2.00 -0.05 17.33
CA ASN A 7 -3.46 -0.01 17.11
C ASN A 7 -3.88 -0.68 15.79
N GLY A 8 -3.25 -1.82 15.48
CA GLY A 8 -3.51 -2.57 14.24
C GLY A 8 -3.02 -1.89 12.96
N ARG A 9 -2.31 -0.76 13.05
CA ARG A 9 -1.73 -0.03 11.92
C ARG A 9 -0.22 -0.18 11.86
N MET A 10 0.32 -0.43 10.67
CA MET A 10 1.76 -0.49 10.47
C MET A 10 2.41 0.88 10.66
N ARG A 11 3.49 0.93 11.43
CA ARG A 11 4.23 2.15 11.78
C ARG A 11 5.66 2.17 11.27
N GLY A 12 6.20 1.02 10.92
CA GLY A 12 7.57 0.93 10.46
C GLY A 12 8.11 -0.48 10.51
N GLN A 13 9.43 -0.56 10.38
CA GLN A 13 10.17 -1.82 10.38
C GLN A 13 11.55 -1.64 11.01
N SER A 14 12.14 -2.75 11.45
CA SER A 14 13.55 -2.84 11.81
C SER A 14 14.26 -3.91 10.99
N THR A 15 15.38 -3.51 10.40
CA THR A 15 16.28 -4.36 9.61
C THR A 15 17.66 -4.33 10.24
N ALA A 16 18.19 -5.48 10.65
CA ALA A 16 19.54 -5.59 11.22
C ALA A 16 19.83 -4.55 12.33
N GLY A 17 18.84 -4.26 13.19
CA GLY A 17 18.97 -3.27 14.27
C GLY A 17 18.67 -1.82 13.90
N SER A 18 18.60 -1.48 12.60
CA SER A 18 18.21 -0.14 12.14
C SER A 18 16.68 -0.02 12.03
N ARG A 19 16.10 1.03 12.61
CA ARG A 19 14.66 1.31 12.56
C ARG A 19 14.35 2.34 11.47
N THR A 20 13.33 2.02 10.68
CA THR A 20 12.70 2.88 9.70
C THR A 20 11.23 3.06 10.07
N ASP A 21 10.81 4.29 10.32
CA ASP A 21 9.42 4.66 10.59
C ASP A 21 8.71 5.09 9.30
N TYR A 22 7.42 4.85 9.23
CA TYR A 22 6.58 5.17 8.09
C TYR A 22 5.74 6.42 8.37
N LEU A 23 5.80 7.37 7.45
CA LEU A 23 4.86 8.48 7.37
C LEU A 23 3.71 8.06 6.45
N THR A 24 2.47 8.25 6.88
CA THR A 24 1.29 7.80 6.15
C THR A 24 0.32 8.95 5.89
N ASP A 25 -0.39 8.91 4.77
CA ASP A 25 -1.54 9.79 4.53
C ASP A 25 -2.80 9.33 5.30
N ALA A 26 -3.90 10.05 5.15
CA ALA A 26 -5.17 9.76 5.81
C ALA A 26 -5.79 8.41 5.41
N LEU A 27 -5.38 7.86 4.26
CA LEU A 27 -5.83 6.57 3.74
C LEU A 27 -4.89 5.43 4.14
N GLY A 28 -3.79 5.76 4.83
CA GLY A 28 -2.83 4.78 5.29
C GLY A 28 -1.76 4.40 4.28
N SER A 29 -1.66 5.12 3.17
CA SER A 29 -0.57 4.93 2.22
C SER A 29 0.70 5.55 2.74
N VAL A 30 1.81 4.81 2.68
CA VAL A 30 3.13 5.32 3.09
C VAL A 30 3.58 6.41 2.12
N THR A 31 3.70 7.64 2.60
CA THR A 31 4.15 8.82 1.85
C THR A 31 5.62 9.14 2.08
N GLY A 32 6.24 8.53 3.10
CA GLY A 32 7.67 8.62 3.30
C GLY A 32 8.19 7.63 4.34
N THR A 33 9.50 7.43 4.33
CA THR A 33 10.21 6.67 5.35
C THR A 33 11.23 7.56 6.03
N VAL A 34 11.36 7.42 7.35
CA VAL A 34 12.33 8.18 8.14
C VAL A 34 13.15 7.24 9.03
N THR A 35 14.40 7.58 9.26
CA THR A 35 15.25 6.90 10.23
C THR A 35 14.74 7.14 11.65
N SER A 36 15.25 6.37 12.61
CA SER A 36 15.02 6.63 14.05
C SER A 36 15.42 8.04 14.53
N SER A 37 16.25 8.76 13.76
CA SER A 37 16.65 10.16 14.04
C SER A 37 15.77 11.18 13.29
N ALA A 38 14.62 10.76 12.76
CA ALA A 38 13.68 11.55 11.96
C ALA A 38 14.26 12.09 10.63
N SER A 39 15.34 11.50 10.11
CA SER A 39 15.89 11.86 8.80
C SER A 39 15.09 11.16 7.69
N VAL A 40 14.60 11.91 6.71
CA VAL A 40 13.84 11.35 5.57
C VAL A 40 14.76 10.51 4.67
N GLU A 41 14.43 9.23 4.50
CA GLU A 41 15.13 8.31 3.61
C GLU A 41 14.48 8.26 2.22
N ASN A 42 13.13 8.28 2.18
CA ASN A 42 12.36 8.27 0.96
C ASN A 42 11.08 9.11 1.09
N ALA A 43 10.58 9.62 -0.03
CA ALA A 43 9.24 10.18 -0.16
C ALA A 43 8.52 9.59 -1.38
N TYR A 44 7.22 9.34 -1.24
CA TYR A 44 6.40 8.64 -2.23
C TYR A 44 5.15 9.44 -2.59
N ARG A 45 4.75 9.34 -3.85
CA ARG A 45 3.39 9.64 -4.29
C ARG A 45 2.81 8.42 -4.96
N HIS A 46 1.55 8.13 -4.66
CA HIS A 46 0.80 7.03 -5.24
C HIS A 46 -0.27 7.59 -6.17
N LYS A 47 -0.52 6.90 -7.28
CA LYS A 47 -1.75 7.09 -8.05
C LYS A 47 -2.94 6.62 -7.20
N PRO A 48 -4.17 7.04 -7.52
CA PRO A 48 -5.36 6.69 -6.72
C PRO A 48 -5.55 5.18 -6.49
N TYR A 49 -5.03 4.34 -7.38
CA TYR A 49 -5.12 2.89 -7.34
C TYR A 49 -3.80 2.18 -7.01
N GLY A 50 -2.88 2.87 -6.34
CA GLY A 50 -1.71 2.26 -5.72
C GLY A 50 -0.53 1.94 -6.62
N GLN A 51 -0.61 2.27 -7.91
CA GLN A 51 0.61 2.40 -8.69
C GLN A 51 1.49 3.53 -8.15
N PRO A 52 2.81 3.36 -8.10
CA PRO A 52 3.73 4.45 -7.82
C PRO A 52 3.56 5.57 -8.86
N LEU A 53 3.41 6.81 -8.39
CA LEU A 53 3.46 8.02 -9.21
C LEU A 53 4.88 8.60 -9.22
N SER A 54 5.52 8.67 -8.06
CA SER A 54 6.91 9.12 -7.93
C SER A 54 7.54 8.62 -6.64
N LYS A 55 8.85 8.41 -6.66
CA LYS A 55 9.71 8.20 -5.49
C LYS A 55 10.87 9.21 -5.54
N THR A 56 11.23 9.78 -4.40
CA THR A 56 12.52 10.45 -4.18
C THR A 56 13.26 9.77 -3.04
N GLY A 57 14.59 9.91 -2.99
CA GLY A 57 15.44 9.24 -2.01
C GLY A 57 16.02 7.92 -2.54
N THR A 58 17.05 7.42 -1.85
CA THR A 58 17.80 6.22 -2.22
C THR A 58 17.68 5.11 -1.18
N GLY A 59 16.86 5.31 -0.14
CA GLY A 59 16.59 4.30 0.87
C GLY A 59 15.89 3.07 0.28
N VAL A 60 16.04 1.94 0.97
CA VAL A 60 15.38 0.69 0.62
C VAL A 60 13.86 0.85 0.74
N ASP A 61 13.11 0.39 -0.26
CA ASP A 61 11.65 0.48 -0.24
C ASP A 61 11.04 -0.48 0.78
N PRO A 62 10.10 0.00 1.62
CA PRO A 62 9.34 -0.89 2.49
C PRO A 62 8.42 -1.78 1.65
N ARG A 63 8.09 -2.96 2.19
CA ARG A 63 7.13 -3.86 1.54
C ARG A 63 5.69 -3.35 1.60
N PHE A 64 5.38 -2.45 2.53
CA PHE A 64 4.06 -1.89 2.74
C PHE A 64 4.07 -0.44 2.28
N LEU A 65 3.36 -0.15 1.19
CA LEU A 65 3.35 1.16 0.53
C LEU A 65 1.92 1.70 0.44
N TRP A 66 1.25 1.56 -0.69
CA TRP A 66 -0.12 2.03 -0.87
C TRP A 66 -1.08 1.30 0.07
N THR A 67 -1.87 2.04 0.86
CA THR A 67 -2.70 1.51 1.97
C THR A 67 -1.95 0.60 2.95
N GLY A 68 -0.61 0.75 3.04
CA GLY A 68 0.29 -0.15 3.73
C GLY A 68 0.07 -0.22 5.24
N ASP A 69 -0.47 0.84 5.86
CA ASP A 69 -0.81 0.83 7.28
C ASP A 69 -1.85 -0.26 7.62
N THR A 70 -2.72 -0.63 6.68
CA THR A 70 -3.76 -1.65 6.84
C THR A 70 -3.29 -3.07 6.51
N GLY A 71 -2.01 -3.24 6.16
CA GLY A 71 -1.38 -4.52 5.83
C GLY A 71 -1.27 -4.81 4.34
N SER A 72 -1.57 -3.84 3.47
CA SER A 72 -1.37 -3.95 2.02
C SER A 72 0.12 -3.95 1.67
N ARG A 73 0.58 -4.97 0.93
CA ARG A 73 2.01 -5.12 0.60
C ARG A 73 2.26 -5.32 -0.88
N THR A 74 3.40 -4.83 -1.35
CA THR A 74 3.91 -5.12 -2.69
C THR A 74 4.42 -6.57 -2.76
N THR A 75 4.20 -7.20 -3.91
CA THR A 75 4.57 -8.61 -4.16
C THR A 75 5.76 -8.75 -5.09
N GLY A 76 5.98 -7.77 -5.97
CA GLY A 76 6.97 -7.84 -7.06
C GLY A 76 6.54 -8.71 -8.24
N ALA A 77 5.32 -9.25 -8.22
CA ALA A 77 4.79 -10.08 -9.30
C ALA A 77 3.99 -9.24 -10.31
N SER A 78 4.25 -9.45 -11.59
CA SER A 78 3.42 -8.91 -12.67
C SER A 78 1.98 -9.41 -12.53
N HIS A 79 1.02 -8.53 -12.76
CA HIS A 79 -0.42 -8.83 -12.67
C HIS A 79 -0.92 -9.22 -11.27
N ALA A 80 -0.11 -9.03 -10.24
CA ALA A 80 -0.46 -9.31 -8.86
C ALA A 80 0.30 -8.37 -7.92
N GLU A 81 0.49 -7.11 -8.33
CA GLU A 81 1.49 -6.19 -7.76
C GLU A 81 1.27 -5.94 -6.27
N GLN A 82 0.02 -6.05 -5.80
CA GLN A 82 -0.32 -5.90 -4.39
C GLN A 82 -1.03 -7.11 -3.81
N TYR A 83 -0.83 -7.32 -2.51
CA TYR A 83 -1.52 -8.29 -1.69
C TYR A 83 -2.23 -7.58 -0.54
N ASN A 84 -3.55 -7.71 -0.49
CA ASN A 84 -4.42 -7.10 0.53
C ASN A 84 -5.29 -8.20 1.14
N ARG A 85 -5.14 -8.46 2.45
CA ARG A 85 -6.01 -9.34 3.27
C ARG A 85 -6.59 -10.55 2.50
N ALA A 86 -5.71 -11.46 2.06
CA ALA A 86 -6.02 -12.71 1.34
C ALA A 86 -6.39 -12.60 -0.16
N ARG A 87 -6.27 -11.43 -0.78
CA ARG A 87 -6.45 -11.26 -2.23
C ARG A 87 -5.26 -10.53 -2.86
N HIS A 88 -4.97 -10.86 -4.10
CA HIS A 88 -4.02 -10.11 -4.92
C HIS A 88 -4.76 -9.07 -5.75
N TYR A 89 -4.14 -7.92 -5.95
CA TYR A 89 -4.67 -6.78 -6.68
C TYR A 89 -3.70 -6.41 -7.80
N GLU A 90 -4.24 -6.32 -9.01
CA GLU A 90 -3.53 -5.89 -10.20
C GLU A 90 -3.73 -4.39 -10.38
N ALA A 91 -2.73 -3.60 -10.02
CA ALA A 91 -2.81 -2.13 -10.08
C ALA A 91 -2.46 -1.59 -11.48
N SER A 92 -1.75 -2.38 -12.29
CA SER A 92 -1.13 -1.94 -13.55
C SER A 92 -1.96 -2.18 -14.80
N ARG A 93 -3.13 -2.81 -14.66
CA ARG A 93 -3.98 -3.20 -15.79
C ARG A 93 -4.49 -2.00 -16.59
N ARG A 94 -4.41 -2.12 -17.92
CA ARG A 94 -4.81 -1.08 -18.87
C ARG A 94 -6.27 -0.67 -18.77
N ASP A 95 -7.18 -1.63 -18.57
CA ASP A 95 -8.63 -1.41 -18.54
C ASP A 95 -9.13 -0.94 -17.16
N GLY A 96 -8.20 -0.65 -16.25
CA GLY A 96 -8.49 -0.36 -14.85
C GLY A 96 -8.10 -1.52 -13.94
N PRO A 97 -7.80 -1.22 -12.68
CA PRO A 97 -7.24 -2.18 -11.76
C PRO A 97 -8.29 -3.17 -11.23
N VAL A 98 -7.87 -4.39 -10.90
CA VAL A 98 -8.79 -5.49 -10.54
C VAL A 98 -8.25 -6.39 -9.44
N TRP A 99 -9.15 -7.04 -8.68
CA TRP A 99 -8.77 -8.17 -7.84
C TRP A 99 -8.50 -9.40 -8.70
N THR A 100 -7.40 -10.14 -8.46
CA THR A 100 -7.04 -11.33 -9.24
C THR A 100 -7.80 -12.59 -8.79
N ARG A 101 -8.48 -12.54 -7.64
CA ARG A 101 -9.35 -13.62 -7.12
C ARG A 101 -10.62 -13.05 -6.50
N PHE A 102 -11.75 -13.72 -6.73
CA PHE A 102 -13.03 -13.41 -6.08
C PHE A 102 -12.93 -13.53 -4.55
N GLY A 103 -13.69 -12.69 -3.83
CA GLY A 103 -13.76 -12.74 -2.37
C GLY A 103 -14.34 -14.06 -1.86
N PRO A 104 -14.04 -14.47 -0.61
CA PRO A 104 -14.40 -15.79 -0.09
C PRO A 104 -15.91 -16.04 0.11
N THR A 105 -16.81 -15.08 -0.13
CA THR A 105 -18.21 -15.17 0.32
C THR A 105 -19.33 -14.83 -0.67
N ARG A 106 -19.07 -14.51 -1.95
CA ARG A 106 -20.14 -14.43 -2.97
C ARG A 106 -19.55 -14.50 -4.37
N GLY A 107 -20.29 -15.11 -5.31
CA GLY A 107 -19.91 -15.31 -6.72
C GLY A 107 -19.55 -14.01 -7.47
N PRO A 108 -19.20 -14.10 -8.77
CA PRO A 108 -18.65 -12.98 -9.53
C PRO A 108 -19.62 -11.80 -9.53
N THR A 109 -19.30 -10.79 -8.72
CA THR A 109 -19.95 -9.49 -8.76
C THR A 109 -18.93 -8.56 -9.41
N PRO A 110 -19.28 -7.82 -10.48
CA PRO A 110 -18.46 -6.71 -10.91
C PRO A 110 -18.20 -5.78 -9.71
N MET A 111 -17.02 -5.17 -9.66
CA MET A 111 -16.58 -4.26 -8.60
C MET A 111 -17.76 -3.38 -8.14
N SER A 112 -18.06 -3.41 -6.84
CA SER A 112 -19.14 -2.59 -6.28
C SER A 112 -18.88 -1.11 -6.60
N GLU A 113 -19.94 -0.32 -6.76
CA GLU A 113 -19.81 1.09 -7.15
C GLU A 113 -19.02 1.93 -6.14
N GLU A 114 -18.95 1.47 -4.89
CA GLU A 114 -18.13 2.05 -3.84
C GLU A 114 -16.64 1.66 -3.97
N GLU A 115 -16.33 0.44 -4.42
CA GLU A 115 -14.94 0.00 -4.72
C GLU A 115 -14.40 0.56 -6.04
N ARG A 116 -15.28 0.99 -6.96
CA ARG A 116 -14.89 1.73 -8.19
C ARG A 116 -14.42 3.15 -7.90
N ARG A 117 -14.63 3.65 -6.69
CA ARG A 117 -14.28 5.03 -6.35
C ARG A 117 -12.83 5.09 -5.89
N PRO A 118 -12.03 6.03 -6.45
CA PRO A 118 -10.73 6.32 -5.89
C PRO A 118 -10.89 6.83 -4.46
N ALA A 119 -9.93 6.50 -3.61
CA ALA A 119 -9.96 6.89 -2.22
C ALA A 119 -10.00 8.44 -2.09
N GLY A 120 -11.05 8.96 -1.43
CA GLY A 120 -11.21 10.39 -1.15
C GLY A 120 -12.35 11.13 -1.87
N ILE A 121 -13.19 10.48 -2.68
CA ILE A 121 -14.38 11.11 -3.28
C ILE A 121 -15.66 10.66 -2.54
N PRO A 122 -16.37 11.56 -1.81
CA PRO A 122 -17.61 11.21 -1.12
C PRO A 122 -18.77 10.94 -2.10
N ALA A 123 -19.75 10.14 -1.67
CA ALA A 123 -21.00 9.95 -2.39
C ALA A 123 -21.85 11.24 -2.36
N ALA A 124 -22.42 11.59 -3.51
CA ALA A 124 -23.51 12.57 -3.58
C ALA A 124 -24.79 12.00 -2.97
#